data_AF-A0A423XPT0-F1
#
_entry.id   AF-A0A423XPT0-F1
#
_cell.length_a   1.000
_cell.length_b   1.000
_cell.length_c   1.000
_cell.angle_alpha   90.00
_cell.angle_beta   90.00
_cell.angle_gamma   90.00
#
_symmetry.space_group_name_H-M   'P 1'
#
loop_
_entity.id
_entity.type
_entity.pdbx_description
1 polymer ?
#
loop_
_entity_poly.entity_id
_entity_poly.type
_entity_poly.pdbx_seq_one_letter_code
_entity_poly.pdbx_strand_id
1 'polypeptide(L)'
;MHGQQMNHAISLASHDWVLCMDSDEILDDETVDFILALKAGDEPRPDQAWRISRYWHVLGEPVRTIYPISSPDFPVRLFNRRSARFNDRPV
;
A
#
# COMPACT_ATOMS: atom_id res chain seq x y z
N MET A 1 1.30 -18.65 -3.21
CA MET A 1 2.17 -17.52 -3.62
C MET A 1 1.65 -16.24 -2.98
N HIS A 2 2.53 -15.31 -2.57
CA HIS A 2 2.15 -14.09 -1.84
C HIS A 2 1.00 -13.31 -2.52
N GLY A 3 1.07 -13.09 -3.83
CA GLY A 3 0.01 -12.40 -4.59
C GLY A 3 -1.37 -13.06 -4.49
N GLN A 4 -1.46 -14.39 -4.37
CA GLN A 4 -2.74 -15.09 -4.23
C GLN A 4 -3.38 -14.85 -2.86
N GLN A 5 -2.58 -14.78 -1.80
CA GLN A 5 -3.07 -14.47 -0.45
C GLN A 5 -3.60 -13.04 -0.40
N MET A 6 -2.86 -12.10 -1.00
CA MET A 6 -3.28 -10.69 -1.08
C MET A 6 -4.56 -10.53 -1.91
N ASN A 7 -4.65 -11.17 -3.08
CA ASN A 7 -5.86 -11.14 -3.90
C ASN A 7 -7.08 -11.76 -3.19
N HIS A 8 -6.88 -12.83 -2.41
CA HIS A 8 -7.94 -13.40 -1.61
C HIS A 8 -8.43 -12.42 -0.53
N ALA A 9 -7.52 -11.79 0.22
CA ALA A 9 -7.88 -10.78 1.22
C ALA A 9 -8.63 -9.59 0.59
N ILE A 10 -8.17 -9.11 -0.57
CA ILE A 10 -8.84 -8.04 -1.33
C ILE A 10 -10.26 -8.45 -1.76
N SER A 11 -10.48 -9.72 -2.11
CA SER A 11 -11.80 -10.21 -2.49
C SER A 11 -12.81 -10.18 -1.35
N LEU A 12 -12.33 -10.22 -0.10
CA LEU A 12 -13.15 -10.16 1.11
C LEU A 12 -13.42 -8.72 1.59
N ALA A 13 -12.77 -7.71 0.99
CA ALA A 13 -12.98 -6.32 1.36
C ALA A 13 -14.40 -5.85 1.04
N SER A 14 -15.06 -5.19 2.00
CA SER A 14 -16.44 -4.69 1.82
C SER A 14 -16.54 -3.42 0.96
N HIS A 15 -15.43 -2.75 0.70
CA HIS A 15 -15.36 -1.51 -0.07
C HIS A 15 -14.49 -1.70 -1.32
N ASP A 16 -14.71 -0.87 -2.34
CA ASP A 16 -13.93 -0.94 -3.57
C ASP A 16 -12.53 -0.34 -3.42
N TRP A 17 -12.40 0.72 -2.61
CA TRP A 17 -11.11 1.29 -2.24
C TRP A 17 -10.46 0.48 -1.12
N VAL A 18 -9.25 0.00 -1.36
CA VAL A 18 -8.49 -0.84 -0.45
C VAL A 18 -7.16 -0.16 -0.12
N LEU A 19 -6.91 0.05 1.17
CA LEU A 19 -5.60 0.37 1.72
C LEU A 19 -4.96 -0.94 2.19
N CYS A 20 -3.87 -1.33 1.53
CA CYS A 20 -3.24 -2.63 1.69
C CYS A 20 -1.85 -2.48 2.31
N MET A 21 -1.72 -2.70 3.62
CA MET A 21 -0.47 -2.55 4.37
C MET A 21 -0.03 -3.86 5.00
N ASP A 22 1.27 -3.98 5.21
CA ASP A 22 1.84 -5.09 5.97
C ASP A 22 1.69 -4.81 7.48
N SER A 23 1.62 -5.86 8.32
CA SER A 23 1.31 -5.70 9.75
C SER A 23 2.40 -5.01 10.56
N ASP A 24 3.60 -4.88 10.00
CA ASP A 24 4.76 -4.21 10.56
C ASP A 24 4.95 -2.79 10.03
N GLU A 25 4.01 -2.28 9.20
CA GLU A 25 4.03 -0.92 8.68
C GLU A 25 3.22 0.04 9.57
N ILE A 26 3.74 1.25 9.75
CA ILE A 26 3.12 2.31 10.55
C ILE A 26 2.97 3.55 9.65
N LEU A 27 1.77 4.14 9.61
CA LEU A 27 1.54 5.40 8.91
C LEU A 27 1.95 6.57 9.79
N ASP A 28 2.59 7.57 9.19
CA ASP A 28 2.80 8.87 9.83
C ASP A 28 1.54 9.74 9.74
N ASP A 29 1.51 10.79 10.56
CA ASP A 29 0.36 11.70 10.64
C ASP A 29 0.08 12.37 9.29
N GLU A 30 1.13 12.70 8.52
CA GLU A 30 0.97 13.32 7.18
C GLU A 30 0.24 12.39 6.21
N THR A 31 0.59 11.10 6.19
CA THR A 31 -0.09 10.12 5.34
C THR A 31 -1.52 9.88 5.80
N VAL A 32 -1.77 9.84 7.11
CA VAL A 32 -3.12 9.69 7.68
C VAL A 32 -3.99 10.89 7.29
N ASP A 33 -3.50 12.12 7.48
CA ASP A 33 -4.22 13.35 7.14
C ASP A 33 -4.54 13.40 5.64
N PHE A 34 -3.59 13.00 4.79
CA PHE A 34 -3.82 12.88 3.35
C PHE A 34 -4.96 11.91 3.02
N ILE A 35 -4.96 10.71 3.61
CA ILE A 35 -6.00 9.69 3.35
C ILE A 35 -7.36 10.16 3.85
N LEU A 36 -7.41 10.83 5.02
CA LEU A 36 -8.64 11.37 5.57
C LEU A 36 -9.21 12.49 4.69
N ALA A 37 -8.36 13.41 4.21
CA ALA A 37 -8.76 14.46 3.29
C ALA A 37 -9.25 13.89 1.95
N LEU A 38 -8.56 12.87 1.41
CA LEU A 38 -8.97 12.17 0.20
C LEU A 38 -10.34 11.51 0.37
N LYS A 39 -10.58 10.88 1.52
CA LYS A 39 -11.87 10.24 1.84
C LYS A 39 -13.01 11.25 2.04
N ALA A 40 -12.70 12.46 2.52
CA ALA A 40 -13.69 13.51 2.75
C ALA A 40 -14.06 14.29 1.48
N GLY A 41 -13.21 14.24 0.45
CA GLY A 41 -13.43 14.89 -0.83
C GLY A 41 -14.27 14.08 -1.82
N ASP A 42 -14.20 14.48 -3.10
CA ASP A 42 -14.84 13.77 -4.19
C ASP A 42 -14.21 12.37 -4.39
N GLU A 43 -15.05 11.39 -4.73
CA GLU A 43 -14.55 10.05 -4.99
C GLU A 43 -13.56 10.05 -6.17
N PRO A 44 -12.34 9.52 -5.98
CA PRO A 44 -11.35 9.49 -7.05
C PRO A 44 -11.80 8.58 -8.20
N ARG A 45 -11.20 8.77 -9.38
CA ARG A 45 -11.48 7.88 -10.50
C ARG A 45 -10.96 6.47 -10.20
N PRO A 46 -11.69 5.39 -10.56
CA PRO A 46 -11.28 4.02 -10.24
C PRO A 46 -9.94 3.59 -10.83
N ASP A 47 -9.44 4.27 -11.86
CA ASP A 47 -8.13 4.01 -12.49
C ASP A 47 -6.96 4.66 -11.72
N GLN A 48 -7.24 5.41 -10.64
CA GLN A 48 -6.23 6.02 -9.79
C GLN A 48 -5.76 5.05 -8.69
N ALA A 49 -4.49 5.20 -8.34
CA ALA A 49 -3.85 4.52 -7.22
C ALA A 49 -2.74 5.39 -6.63
N TRP A 50 -2.44 5.20 -5.35
CA TRP A 50 -1.39 5.93 -4.66
C TRP A 50 -0.27 5.00 -4.25
N ARG A 51 0.94 5.49 -4.52
CA ARG A 51 2.17 4.93 -3.97
C ARG A 51 2.49 5.69 -2.69
N ILE A 52 2.65 4.96 -1.60
CA ILE A 52 3.01 5.54 -0.31
C ILE A 52 4.49 5.26 -0.09
N SER A 53 5.26 6.28 0.31
CA SER A 53 6.68 6.11 0.61
C SER A 53 6.83 5.22 1.83
N ARG A 54 7.64 4.17 1.71
CA ARG A 54 7.93 3.26 2.81
C ARG A 54 9.39 3.40 3.23
N TYR A 55 9.57 3.75 4.48
CA TYR A 55 10.88 3.84 5.13
C TYR A 55 11.17 2.53 5.86
N TRP A 56 12.36 1.99 5.62
CA TRP A 56 12.77 0.70 6.17
C TRP A 56 13.55 0.92 7.46
N HIS A 57 13.17 0.18 8.50
CA HIS A 57 13.88 0.11 9.76
C HIS A 57 14.41 -1.31 9.98
N VAL A 58 15.70 -1.46 10.29
CA VAL A 58 16.32 -2.74 10.61
C VAL A 58 16.88 -2.65 12.01
N LEU A 59 16.41 -3.52 12.91
CA LEU A 59 16.77 -3.49 14.33
C LEU A 59 16.52 -2.12 15.00
N GLY A 60 15.47 -1.43 14.57
CA GLY A 60 15.08 -0.11 15.08
C GLY A 60 15.72 1.08 14.36
N GLU A 61 16.77 0.86 13.58
CA GLU A 61 17.51 1.94 12.91
C GLU A 61 17.03 2.13 11.47
N PRO A 62 16.87 3.39 10.99
CA PRO A 62 16.55 3.65 9.61
C PRO A 62 17.71 3.23 8.70
N VAL A 63 17.40 2.52 7.62
CA VAL A 63 18.40 2.12 6.63
C VAL A 63 18.17 2.85 5.32
N ARG A 64 19.21 2.99 4.49
CA ARG A 64 19.09 3.53 3.13
C ARG A 64 18.76 2.45 2.10
N THR A 65 19.05 1.18 2.41
CA THR A 65 18.92 0.07 1.47
C THR A 65 18.87 -1.25 2.24
N ILE A 66 17.90 -2.11 1.90
CA ILE A 66 17.90 -3.55 2.19
C ILE A 66 18.03 -4.24 0.84
N TYR A 67 19.24 -4.59 0.43
CA TYR A 67 19.50 -5.01 -0.95
C TYR A 67 18.55 -6.15 -1.39
N PRO A 68 17.84 -6.01 -2.53
CA PRO A 68 18.00 -4.99 -3.58
C PRO A 68 17.08 -3.75 -3.48
N ILE A 69 16.39 -3.55 -2.36
CA ILE A 69 15.37 -2.51 -2.15
C ILE A 69 15.99 -1.24 -1.55
N SER A 70 15.80 -0.09 -2.18
CA SER A 70 16.17 1.21 -1.61
C SER A 70 15.17 1.66 -0.55
N SER A 71 15.61 2.51 0.38
CA SER A 71 14.72 3.21 1.29
C SER A 71 14.85 4.74 1.12
N PRO A 72 13.74 5.46 0.90
CA PRO A 72 12.39 4.91 0.76
C PRO A 72 12.19 4.11 -0.54
N ASP A 73 11.30 3.14 -0.51
CA ASP A 73 10.63 2.63 -1.71
C ASP A 73 9.19 3.14 -1.77
N PHE A 74 8.49 2.81 -2.86
CA PHE A 74 7.17 3.38 -3.16
C PHE A 74 6.21 2.29 -3.64
N PRO A 75 5.79 1.34 -2.78
CA PRO A 75 4.76 0.38 -3.15
C PRO A 75 3.40 1.07 -3.42
N VAL A 76 2.59 0.51 -4.32
CA VAL A 76 1.19 0.90 -4.45
C VAL A 76 0.43 0.35 -3.25
N ARG A 77 -0.16 1.23 -2.44
CA ARG A 77 -0.80 0.85 -1.16
C ARG A 77 -2.28 1.18 -1.11
N LEU A 78 -2.74 2.22 -1.81
CA LEU A 78 -4.15 2.58 -1.90
C LEU A 78 -4.61 2.49 -3.37
N PHE A 79 -5.61 1.66 -3.64
CA PHE A 79 -6.11 1.43 -5.00
C PHE A 79 -7.55 0.96 -5.00
N ASN A 80 -8.20 1.05 -6.16
CA ASN A 80 -9.51 0.44 -6.37
C ASN A 80 -9.35 -1.03 -6.78
N ARG A 81 -9.93 -1.95 -6.01
CA ARG A 81 -9.81 -3.41 -6.23
C ARG A 81 -10.42 -3.89 -7.56
N ARG A 82 -11.27 -3.09 -8.20
CA ARG A 82 -11.83 -3.40 -9.54
C ARG A 82 -10.85 -3.10 -10.66
N SER A 83 -9.86 -2.24 -10.42
CA SER A 83 -8.90 -1.77 -11.41
C SER A 83 -7.50 -2.37 -11.24
N ALA A 84 -7.14 -2.82 -10.02
CA ALA A 84 -5.82 -3.38 -9.72
C ALA A 84 -5.90 -4.70 -8.94
N ARG A 85 -4.96 -5.59 -9.23
CA ARG A 85 -4.75 -6.88 -8.54
C ARG A 85 -3.27 -7.19 -8.43
N PHE A 86 -2.89 -7.99 -7.43
CA PHE A 86 -1.53 -8.50 -7.32
C PHE A 86 -1.27 -9.48 -8.46
N ASN A 87 -0.07 -9.44 -9.03
CA ASN A 87 0.33 -10.39 -10.05
C ASN A 87 0.76 -11.72 -9.41
N ASP A 88 0.77 -12.79 -10.21
CA ASP A 88 1.19 -14.13 -9.77
C ASP A 88 2.71 -14.34 -9.92
N ARG A 89 3.50 -13.27 -10.04
CA ARG A 89 4.96 -13.42 -10.14
C ARG A 89 5.49 -13.91 -8.79
N PRO A 90 6.38 -14.92 -8.78
CA PRO A 90 7.11 -15.26 -7.57
C PRO A 90 7.96 -14.06 -7.15
N VAL A 91 7.88 -13.73 -5.86
CA VAL A 91 8.70 -12.72 -5.17
C VAL A 91 9.83 -13.39 -4.42
#